data_AF-A0A6M1NMZ7-F1
#
_entry.id   AF-A0A6M1NMZ7-F1
#
_cell.length_a   1.000
_cell.length_b   1.000
_cell.length_c   1.000
_cell.angle_alpha   90.00
_cell.angle_beta   90.00
_cell.angle_gamma   90.00
#
_symmetry.space_group_name_H-M   'P 1'
#
loop_
_entity.id
_entity.type
_entity.pdbx_description
1 polymer ?
#
loop_
_entity_poly.entity_id
_entity_poly.type
_entity_poly.pdbx_seq_one_letter_code
_entity_poly.pdbx_strand_id
1 'polypeptide(L)'
;MHNFDTHEKDGKDKLAKLKYILLGIGAALLVPAFLKMISSNLVSSQDNNDYLIFAGFCLIAAIFSRRFITTIGERILEAAKKAEKTAQESKQKIENTQLELSSARERIEDVKLAVDLKNSENTVTESTNNTQKDILLELADNYISKTSVPDYSERLKLKAELGRKMGEIIVRNNLPKDELLSNHHSEGMLLALSYSVQLKPNETGLDLLISIAKYASQLYTKYSILVSFDASKKQLYKPKSS
;
A
#
# COMPACT_ATOMS: atom_id res chain seq x y z
N MET A 1 60.38 -6.40 10.64
CA MET A 1 59.14 -7.19 10.57
C MET A 1 58.17 -6.47 9.64
N HIS A 2 58.07 -6.90 8.39
CA HIS A 2 56.90 -6.63 7.53
C HIS A 2 57.02 -7.47 6.25
N ASN A 3 56.72 -8.76 6.38
CA ASN A 3 56.21 -9.54 5.24
C ASN A 3 54.69 -9.35 5.27
N PHE A 4 54.16 -8.55 4.35
CA PHE A 4 52.73 -8.35 4.19
C PHE A 4 52.31 -9.04 2.88
N ASP A 5 51.38 -9.97 3.04
CA ASP A 5 50.90 -10.94 2.06
C ASP A 5 50.55 -10.35 0.69
N THR A 6 51.25 -10.82 -0.35
CA THR A 6 50.88 -10.67 -1.75
C THR A 6 50.52 -12.03 -2.34
N HIS A 7 49.46 -12.67 -1.86
CA HIS A 7 49.01 -13.94 -2.44
C HIS A 7 47.51 -14.09 -2.72
N GLU A 8 46.69 -13.05 -2.55
CA GLU A 8 45.22 -13.17 -2.74
C GLU A 8 44.64 -12.40 -3.94
N LYS A 9 45.45 -11.64 -4.70
CA LYS A 9 44.95 -10.84 -5.85
C LYS A 9 45.05 -11.54 -7.22
N ASP A 10 45.95 -12.51 -7.41
CA ASP A 10 46.17 -13.13 -8.73
C ASP A 10 44.98 -14.00 -9.20
N GLY A 11 44.24 -14.60 -8.27
CA GLY A 11 43.10 -15.47 -8.59
C GLY A 11 41.88 -14.73 -9.16
N LYS A 12 41.54 -13.55 -8.63
CA LYS A 12 40.39 -12.75 -9.08
C LYS A 12 40.62 -12.13 -10.46
N ASP A 13 41.86 -11.73 -10.75
CA ASP A 13 42.21 -11.11 -12.03
C ASP A 13 42.21 -12.13 -13.18
N LYS A 14 42.64 -13.37 -12.92
CA LYS A 14 42.52 -14.48 -13.88
C LYS A 14 41.06 -14.84 -14.16
N LEU A 15 40.22 -14.84 -13.13
CA LEU A 15 38.79 -15.16 -13.27
C LEU A 15 38.03 -14.05 -14.03
N ALA A 16 38.43 -12.79 -13.85
CA ALA A 16 37.91 -11.67 -14.63
C ALA A 16 38.35 -11.76 -16.10
N LYS A 17 39.64 -11.98 -16.37
CA LYS A 17 40.16 -12.16 -17.74
C LYS A 17 39.50 -13.35 -18.45
N LEU A 18 39.31 -14.47 -17.76
CA LEU A 18 38.64 -15.65 -18.29
C LEU A 18 37.18 -15.37 -18.64
N LYS A 19 36.44 -14.62 -17.81
CA LYS A 19 35.05 -14.20 -18.11
C LYS A 19 34.96 -13.38 -19.40
N TYR A 20 35.87 -12.45 -19.63
CA TYR A 20 35.87 -11.62 -20.84
C TYR A 20 36.24 -12.44 -22.09
N ILE A 21 37.17 -13.40 -21.96
CA ILE A 21 37.53 -14.32 -23.05
C ILE A 21 36.35 -15.23 -23.40
N LEU A 22 35.65 -15.82 -22.42
CA LEU A 22 34.45 -16.64 -22.69
C LEU A 22 33.32 -15.82 -23.32
N LEU A 23 33.17 -14.56 -22.91
CA LEU A 23 32.17 -13.66 -23.49
C LEU A 23 32.50 -13.33 -24.96
N GLY A 24 33.79 -13.12 -25.27
CA GLY A 24 34.27 -12.91 -26.64
C GLY A 24 34.09 -14.13 -27.53
N ILE A 25 34.42 -15.34 -27.03
CA ILE A 25 34.19 -16.61 -27.73
C ILE A 25 32.70 -16.84 -27.97
N GLY A 26 31.87 -16.57 -26.96
CA GLY A 26 30.42 -16.65 -27.07
C GLY A 26 29.88 -15.71 -28.15
N ALA A 27 30.33 -14.45 -28.19
CA ALA A 27 29.95 -13.49 -29.21
C ALA A 27 30.43 -13.89 -30.62
N ALA A 28 31.65 -14.40 -30.75
CA ALA A 28 32.22 -14.86 -32.02
C ALA A 28 31.49 -16.08 -32.62
N LEU A 29 30.89 -16.94 -31.78
CA LEU A 29 30.02 -18.03 -32.23
C LEU A 29 28.57 -17.57 -32.48
N LEU A 30 28.11 -16.55 -31.75
CA LEU A 30 26.76 -16.01 -31.87
C LEU A 30 26.56 -15.26 -33.21
N VAL A 31 27.56 -14.50 -33.65
CA VAL A 31 27.49 -13.68 -34.87
C VAL A 31 27.27 -14.54 -36.14
N PRO A 32 28.06 -15.61 -36.40
CA PRO A 32 27.81 -16.52 -37.52
C PRO A 32 26.49 -17.28 -37.41
N ALA A 33 26.08 -17.66 -36.20
CA ALA A 33 24.81 -18.35 -35.96
C ALA A 33 23.60 -17.44 -36.27
N PHE A 34 23.67 -16.16 -35.86
CA PHE A 34 22.66 -15.16 -36.15
C PHE A 34 22.59 -14.80 -37.64
N LEU A 35 23.75 -14.68 -38.31
CA LEU A 35 23.81 -14.47 -39.77
C LEU A 35 23.23 -15.65 -40.56
N LYS A 36 23.50 -16.89 -40.13
CA LYS A 36 22.86 -18.08 -40.71
C LYS A 36 21.35 -18.13 -40.46
N MET A 37 20.88 -17.63 -39.31
CA MET A 37 19.45 -17.54 -38.99
C MET A 37 18.70 -16.52 -39.86
N ILE A 38 19.31 -15.37 -40.17
CA ILE A 38 18.72 -14.35 -41.06
C ILE A 38 18.83 -14.75 -42.54
N SER A 39 19.92 -15.41 -42.93
CA SER A 39 20.20 -15.77 -44.32
C SER A 39 19.49 -17.03 -44.80
N SER A 40 18.99 -17.88 -43.90
CA SER A 40 18.31 -19.12 -44.28
C SER A 40 16.85 -18.84 -44.62
N ASN A 41 16.45 -19.15 -45.85
CA ASN A 41 15.06 -19.15 -46.29
C ASN A 41 14.30 -20.18 -45.45
N LEU A 42 13.67 -19.71 -44.37
CA LEU A 42 13.14 -20.47 -43.23
C LEU A 42 11.91 -21.35 -43.57
N VAL A 43 11.65 -21.60 -44.85
CA VAL A 43 10.62 -22.50 -45.40
C VAL A 43 11.24 -23.18 -46.62
N SER A 44 11.93 -24.31 -46.44
CA SER A 44 12.08 -25.36 -47.50
C SER A 44 13.04 -26.50 -47.16
N SER A 45 13.39 -26.77 -45.89
CA SER A 45 14.13 -28.02 -45.61
C SER A 45 13.78 -28.58 -44.23
N GLN A 46 13.09 -29.71 -44.29
CA GLN A 46 12.83 -30.68 -43.24
C GLN A 46 14.18 -31.25 -42.78
N ASP A 47 14.82 -30.66 -41.76
CA ASP A 47 15.72 -31.32 -40.79
C ASP A 47 16.41 -30.31 -39.84
N ASN A 48 16.43 -30.63 -38.54
CA ASN A 48 17.30 -30.11 -37.46
C ASN A 48 17.30 -28.59 -37.11
N ASN A 49 16.54 -27.75 -37.82
CA ASN A 49 16.56 -26.29 -37.62
C ASN A 49 15.83 -25.81 -36.35
N ASP A 50 14.87 -26.59 -35.83
CA ASP A 50 14.08 -26.23 -34.65
C ASP A 50 14.92 -26.20 -33.36
N TYR A 51 15.94 -27.07 -33.27
CA TYR A 51 16.86 -27.11 -32.14
C TYR A 51 17.73 -25.85 -32.06
N LEU A 52 18.06 -25.24 -33.20
CA LEU A 52 18.86 -24.01 -33.26
C LEU A 52 18.04 -22.80 -32.81
N ILE A 53 16.77 -22.75 -33.21
CA ILE A 53 15.84 -21.70 -32.78
C ILE A 53 15.57 -21.82 -31.27
N PHE A 54 15.32 -23.04 -30.78
CA PHE A 54 15.14 -23.32 -29.36
C PHE A 54 16.39 -22.95 -28.53
N ALA A 55 17.58 -23.31 -29.01
CA ALA A 55 18.84 -22.94 -28.37
C ALA A 55 19.05 -21.41 -28.34
N GLY A 56 18.67 -20.70 -29.41
CA GLY A 56 18.70 -19.25 -29.48
C GLY A 56 17.80 -18.60 -28.42
N PHE A 57 16.54 -19.05 -28.30
CA PHE A 57 15.63 -18.54 -27.28
C PHE A 57 16.10 -18.84 -25.86
N CYS A 58 16.61 -20.05 -25.60
CA CYS A 58 17.12 -20.42 -24.28
C CYS A 58 18.33 -19.56 -23.88
N LEU A 59 19.21 -19.24 -24.83
CA LEU A 59 20.36 -18.37 -24.59
C LEU A 59 19.95 -16.92 -24.31
N ILE A 60 19.03 -16.37 -25.12
CA ILE A 60 18.47 -15.03 -24.89
C ILE A 60 17.83 -14.97 -23.50
N ALA A 61 16.98 -15.95 -23.16
CA ALA A 61 16.34 -16.04 -21.85
C ALA A 61 17.37 -16.08 -20.70
N ALA A 62 18.43 -16.89 -20.82
CA ALA A 62 19.47 -16.98 -19.79
C ALA A 62 20.21 -15.65 -19.57
N ILE A 63 20.52 -14.92 -20.65
CA ILE A 63 21.16 -13.59 -20.59
C ILE A 63 20.22 -12.58 -19.92
N PHE A 64 18.94 -12.58 -20.31
CA PHE A 64 17.93 -11.70 -19.73
C PHE A 64 17.68 -12.00 -18.25
N SER A 65 17.52 -13.26 -17.86
CA SER A 65 17.35 -13.67 -16.46
C SER A 65 18.52 -13.22 -15.59
N ARG A 66 19.76 -13.39 -16.08
CA ARG A 66 20.94 -12.96 -15.33
C ARG A 66 20.96 -11.45 -15.10
N ARG A 67 20.66 -10.66 -16.15
CA ARG A 67 20.59 -9.19 -16.04
C ARG A 67 19.43 -8.74 -15.15
N PHE A 68 18.27 -9.36 -15.28
CA PHE A 68 17.08 -9.08 -14.47
C PHE A 68 17.33 -9.33 -12.98
N ILE A 69 17.91 -10.49 -12.62
CA ILE A 69 18.22 -10.84 -11.22
C ILE A 69 19.19 -9.82 -10.62
N THR A 70 20.26 -9.46 -11.35
CA THR A 70 21.25 -8.50 -10.83
C THR A 70 20.71 -7.09 -10.72
N THR A 71 19.87 -6.61 -11.64
CA THR A 71 19.47 -5.20 -11.67
C THR A 71 18.17 -4.94 -10.91
N ILE A 72 17.17 -5.81 -11.08
CA ILE A 72 15.84 -5.64 -10.49
C ILE A 72 15.75 -6.38 -9.16
N GLY A 73 16.33 -7.58 -9.06
CA GLY A 73 16.37 -8.35 -7.81
C GLY A 73 17.08 -7.60 -6.69
N GLU A 74 18.26 -7.01 -6.96
CA GLU A 74 19.00 -6.21 -5.98
C GLU A 74 18.23 -4.97 -5.53
N ARG A 75 17.61 -4.24 -6.47
CA ARG A 75 16.81 -3.04 -6.17
C ARG A 75 15.56 -3.34 -5.35
N ILE A 76 14.87 -4.46 -5.63
CA ILE A 76 13.71 -4.90 -4.88
C ILE A 76 14.12 -5.28 -3.45
N LEU A 77 15.20 -6.03 -3.30
CA LEU A 77 15.71 -6.42 -1.98
C LEU A 77 16.17 -5.20 -1.17
N GLU A 78 16.83 -4.23 -1.80
CA GLU A 78 17.24 -2.98 -1.18
C GLU A 78 16.03 -2.13 -0.76
N ALA A 79 15.00 -2.03 -1.62
CA ALA A 79 13.75 -1.35 -1.29
C ALA A 79 13.01 -2.03 -0.13
N ALA A 80 12.98 -3.36 -0.09
CA ALA A 80 12.38 -4.14 0.99
C ALA A 80 13.11 -3.91 2.32
N LYS A 81 14.45 -3.97 2.33
CA LYS A 81 15.27 -3.66 3.52
C LYS A 81 15.07 -2.23 4.00
N LYS A 82 14.97 -1.26 3.07
CA LYS A 82 14.72 0.14 3.41
C LYS A 82 13.33 0.32 4.03
N ALA A 83 12.31 -0.34 3.47
CA ALA A 83 10.95 -0.31 4.01
C ALA A 83 10.86 -0.94 5.42
N GLU A 84 11.55 -2.08 5.63
CA GLU A 84 11.64 -2.73 6.94
C GLU A 84 12.30 -1.81 7.98
N LYS A 85 13.42 -1.19 7.63
CA LYS A 85 14.12 -0.22 8.50
C LYS A 85 13.21 0.96 8.87
N THR A 86 12.54 1.57 7.89
CA THR A 86 11.61 2.68 8.15
C THR A 86 10.41 2.26 9.00
N ALA A 87 9.91 1.02 8.83
CA ALA A 87 8.84 0.48 9.65
C ALA A 87 9.28 0.27 11.11
N GLN A 88 10.51 -0.20 11.33
CA GLN A 88 11.08 -0.41 12.65
C GLN A 88 11.37 0.92 13.38
N GLU A 89 11.93 1.92 12.66
CA GLU A 89 12.10 3.28 13.19
C GLU A 89 10.75 3.93 13.54
N SER A 90 9.71 3.68 12.74
CA SER A 90 8.36 4.17 13.02
C SER A 90 7.76 3.50 14.25
N LYS A 91 7.96 2.19 14.45
CA LYS A 91 7.55 1.49 15.68
C LYS A 91 8.23 2.06 16.92
N GLN A 92 9.54 2.28 16.88
CA GLN A 92 10.27 2.88 18.00
C GLN A 92 9.82 4.31 18.30
N LYS A 93 9.53 5.11 17.27
CA LYS A 93 8.96 6.45 17.48
C LYS A 93 7.56 6.38 18.08
N ILE A 94 6.72 5.44 17.66
CA ILE A 94 5.38 5.23 18.24
C ILE A 94 5.47 4.79 19.70
N GLU A 95 6.40 3.90 20.05
CA GLU A 95 6.62 3.47 21.44
C GLU A 95 7.11 4.63 22.32
N ASN A 96 8.08 5.41 21.84
CA ASN A 96 8.56 6.59 22.58
C ASN A 96 7.48 7.68 22.70
N THR A 97 6.72 7.95 21.64
CA THR A 97 5.59 8.90 21.68
C THR A 97 4.43 8.37 22.52
N GLN A 98 4.21 7.05 22.61
CA GLN A 98 3.23 6.47 23.55
C GLN A 98 3.65 6.66 25.01
N LEU A 99 4.95 6.55 25.32
CA LEU A 99 5.47 6.82 26.66
C LEU A 99 5.28 8.30 27.04
N GLU A 100 5.56 9.23 26.12
CA GLU A 100 5.28 10.66 26.33
C GLU A 100 3.78 10.97 26.43
N LEU A 101 2.94 10.32 25.63
CA LEU A 101 1.49 10.45 25.73
C LEU A 101 0.92 9.87 27.02
N SER A 102 1.51 8.81 27.56
CA SER A 102 1.08 8.22 28.84
C SER A 102 1.36 9.16 30.02
N SER A 103 2.53 9.81 30.04
CA SER A 103 2.86 10.80 31.08
C SER A 103 2.10 12.12 30.90
N ALA A 104 1.78 12.52 29.67
CA ALA A 104 0.89 13.66 29.42
C ALA A 104 -0.57 13.36 29.80
N ARG A 105 -1.03 12.11 29.61
CA ARG A 105 -2.39 11.67 29.96
C ARG A 105 -2.61 11.62 31.47
N GLU A 106 -1.62 11.18 32.24
CA GLU A 106 -1.66 11.21 33.71
C GLU A 106 -1.86 12.63 34.24
N ARG A 107 -1.17 13.63 33.66
CA ARG A 107 -1.36 15.05 33.99
C ARG A 107 -2.73 15.62 33.59
N ILE A 108 -3.36 15.07 32.55
CA ILE A 108 -4.70 15.50 32.10
C ILE A 108 -5.79 14.86 32.99
N GLU A 109 -5.55 13.67 33.54
CA GLU A 109 -6.49 12.96 34.40
C GLU A 109 -6.64 13.65 35.77
N ASP A 110 -5.55 14.21 36.32
CA ASP A 110 -5.57 15.05 37.53
C ASP A 110 -6.34 16.37 37.33
N VAL A 111 -6.32 16.94 36.13
CA VAL A 111 -7.08 18.16 35.79
C VAL A 111 -8.56 17.83 35.57
N LYS A 112 -8.88 16.64 35.05
CA LYS A 112 -10.27 16.21 34.81
C LYS A 112 -11.02 15.93 36.12
N LEU A 113 -10.33 15.41 37.13
CA LEU A 113 -10.92 15.13 38.46
C LEU A 113 -11.42 16.41 39.16
N ALA A 114 -10.79 17.56 38.89
CA ALA A 114 -11.21 18.87 39.41
C ALA A 114 -12.39 19.50 38.62
N VAL A 115 -12.67 19.01 37.41
CA VAL A 115 -13.72 19.55 36.52
C VAL A 115 -15.03 18.75 36.58
N ASP A 116 -14.99 17.48 36.99
CA ASP A 116 -16.17 16.60 37.04
C ASP A 116 -17.10 16.81 38.27
N LEU A 117 -16.82 17.78 39.16
CA LEU A 117 -17.74 18.17 40.23
C LEU A 117 -18.79 19.22 39.82
N LYS A 118 -18.86 19.62 38.53
CA LYS A 118 -19.75 20.72 38.12
C LYS A 118 -20.80 20.46 37.04
N ASN A 119 -20.95 19.27 36.46
CA ASN A 119 -22.03 19.07 35.48
C ASN A 119 -22.73 17.71 35.65
N SER A 120 -23.78 17.72 36.46
CA SER A 120 -24.82 16.70 36.46
C SER A 120 -25.84 17.03 35.37
N GLU A 121 -25.81 16.21 34.32
CA GLU A 121 -26.87 15.71 33.46
C GLU A 121 -27.88 16.67 32.75
N ASN A 122 -28.00 16.40 31.44
CA ASN A 122 -29.08 16.77 30.51
C ASN A 122 -29.09 18.21 29.96
N THR A 123 -28.14 18.54 29.08
CA THR A 123 -28.28 19.58 28.00
C THR A 123 -27.08 19.72 27.04
N VAL A 124 -25.99 18.94 27.18
CA VAL A 124 -24.71 19.19 26.46
C VAL A 124 -24.52 18.37 25.17
N THR A 125 -25.41 17.43 24.86
CA THR A 125 -25.22 16.47 23.76
C THR A 125 -25.46 17.09 22.37
N GLU A 126 -26.35 18.08 22.22
CA GLU A 126 -26.70 18.62 20.90
C GLU A 126 -25.66 19.63 20.36
N SER A 127 -25.12 20.51 21.20
CA SER A 127 -24.15 21.53 20.77
C SER A 127 -22.83 20.91 20.28
N THR A 128 -22.42 19.83 20.95
CA THR A 128 -21.20 19.08 20.64
C THR A 128 -21.35 18.33 19.31
N ASN A 129 -22.47 17.61 19.13
CA ASN A 129 -22.79 16.88 17.91
C ASN A 129 -22.90 17.80 16.68
N ASN A 130 -23.51 18.97 16.83
CA ASN A 130 -23.62 19.94 15.74
C ASN A 130 -22.24 20.44 15.29
N THR A 131 -21.36 20.79 16.25
CA THR A 131 -19.99 21.22 15.95
C THR A 131 -19.20 20.12 15.21
N GLN A 132 -19.38 18.85 15.57
CA GLN A 132 -18.66 17.73 14.95
C GLN A 132 -19.23 17.36 13.58
N LYS A 133 -20.55 17.52 13.40
CA LYS A 133 -21.20 17.41 12.10
C LYS A 133 -20.65 18.47 11.15
N ASP A 134 -20.52 19.72 11.60
CA ASP A 134 -19.96 20.79 10.78
C ASP A 134 -18.52 20.50 10.34
N ILE A 135 -17.68 20.01 11.27
CA ILE A 135 -16.30 19.57 10.95
C ILE A 135 -16.31 18.42 9.93
N LEU A 136 -17.21 17.45 10.08
CA LEU A 136 -17.34 16.34 9.14
C LEU A 136 -17.71 16.83 7.74
N LEU A 137 -18.68 17.75 7.65
CA LEU A 137 -19.13 18.33 6.38
C LEU A 137 -17.99 19.10 5.69
N GLU A 138 -17.27 19.93 6.45
CA GLU A 138 -16.12 20.67 5.91
C GLU A 138 -15.05 19.73 5.36
N LEU A 139 -14.77 18.62 6.04
CA LEU A 139 -13.80 17.61 5.57
C LEU A 139 -14.30 16.86 4.34
N ALA A 140 -15.59 16.52 4.29
CA ALA A 140 -16.20 15.80 3.19
C ALA A 140 -16.23 16.65 1.91
N ASP A 141 -16.55 17.94 2.03
CA ASP A 141 -16.64 18.85 0.89
C ASP A 141 -15.26 19.22 0.35
N ASN A 142 -14.27 19.40 1.25
CA ASN A 142 -12.89 19.65 0.86
C ASN A 142 -12.11 18.38 0.49
N TYR A 143 -12.75 17.21 0.46
CA TYR A 143 -12.07 15.94 0.15
C TYR A 143 -11.35 15.97 -1.19
N ILE A 144 -12.01 16.50 -2.23
CA ILE A 144 -11.45 16.53 -3.60
C ILE A 144 -10.24 17.46 -3.66
N SER A 145 -10.33 18.65 -3.06
CA SER A 145 -9.24 19.63 -3.06
C SER A 145 -8.03 19.12 -2.26
N LYS A 146 -8.26 18.56 -1.06
CA LYS A 146 -7.18 18.02 -0.20
C LYS A 146 -6.48 16.79 -0.77
N THR A 147 -7.11 16.08 -1.69
CA THR A 147 -6.55 14.85 -2.29
C THR A 147 -6.03 15.06 -3.72
N SER A 148 -6.04 16.29 -4.23
CA SER A 148 -5.54 16.62 -5.56
C SER A 148 -4.00 16.76 -5.57
N VAL A 149 -3.29 15.64 -5.41
CA VAL A 149 -1.83 15.57 -5.41
C VAL A 149 -1.31 14.84 -6.66
N PRO A 150 -0.27 15.34 -7.37
CA PRO A 150 0.26 14.70 -8.58
C PRO A 150 0.73 13.25 -8.36
N ASP A 151 1.36 12.99 -7.20
CA ASP A 151 1.80 11.65 -6.85
C ASP A 151 0.61 10.74 -6.50
N TYR A 152 0.53 9.61 -7.19
CA TYR A 152 -0.56 8.65 -7.03
C TYR A 152 -0.55 7.97 -5.66
N SER A 153 0.64 7.63 -5.14
CA SER A 153 0.77 6.89 -3.88
C SER A 153 0.38 7.77 -2.69
N GLU A 154 0.82 9.02 -2.71
CA GLU A 154 0.47 10.04 -1.72
C GLU A 154 -1.03 10.36 -1.76
N ARG A 155 -1.59 10.54 -2.96
CA ARG A 155 -3.04 10.69 -3.14
C ARG A 155 -3.82 9.55 -2.49
N LEU A 156 -3.41 8.30 -2.69
CA LEU A 156 -4.08 7.14 -2.13
C LEU A 156 -4.02 7.13 -0.60
N LYS A 157 -2.86 7.49 -0.03
CA LYS A 157 -2.66 7.60 1.43
C LYS A 157 -3.56 8.69 2.04
N LEU A 158 -3.56 9.89 1.46
CA LEU A 158 -4.39 11.00 1.93
C LEU A 158 -5.89 10.67 1.88
N LYS A 159 -6.33 10.00 0.80
CA LYS A 159 -7.71 9.53 0.68
C LYS A 159 -8.08 8.54 1.79
N ALA A 160 -7.18 7.60 2.09
CA ALA A 160 -7.39 6.63 3.17
C ALA A 160 -7.43 7.30 4.55
N GLU A 161 -6.51 8.24 4.79
CA GLU A 161 -6.41 8.97 6.05
C GLU A 161 -7.64 9.84 6.31
N LEU A 162 -8.05 10.63 5.31
CA LEU A 162 -9.24 11.46 5.40
C LEU A 162 -10.50 10.61 5.57
N GLY A 163 -10.65 9.55 4.77
CA GLY A 163 -11.78 8.63 4.87
C GLY A 163 -11.89 8.02 6.27
N ARG A 164 -10.76 7.55 6.81
CA ARG A 164 -10.71 7.02 8.18
C ARG A 164 -11.05 8.08 9.22
N LYS A 165 -10.47 9.28 9.14
CA LYS A 165 -10.75 10.38 10.08
C LYS A 165 -12.23 10.76 10.10
N MET A 166 -12.84 10.89 8.92
CA MET A 166 -14.28 11.18 8.80
C MET A 166 -15.13 10.03 9.35
N GLY A 167 -14.78 8.77 9.04
CA GLY A 167 -15.44 7.61 9.60
C GLY A 167 -15.34 7.53 11.13
N GLU A 168 -14.19 7.89 11.71
CA GLU A 168 -13.99 7.96 13.16
C GLU A 168 -14.87 9.02 13.80
N ILE A 169 -15.04 10.19 13.18
CA ILE A 169 -15.95 11.24 13.67
C ILE A 169 -17.39 10.70 13.72
N ILE A 170 -17.84 10.01 12.67
CA ILE A 170 -19.18 9.40 12.62
C ILE A 170 -19.38 8.38 13.76
N VAL A 171 -18.42 7.47 13.93
CA VAL A 171 -18.53 6.39 14.92
C VAL A 171 -18.40 6.90 16.35
N ARG A 172 -17.46 7.82 16.62
CA ARG A 172 -17.21 8.34 17.97
C ARG A 172 -18.37 9.19 18.49
N ASN A 173 -18.99 9.99 17.62
CA ASN A 173 -20.10 10.87 17.99
C ASN A 173 -21.47 10.25 17.69
N ASN A 174 -21.51 8.97 17.30
CA ASN A 174 -22.72 8.22 16.99
C ASN A 174 -23.67 8.97 16.03
N LEU A 175 -23.10 9.58 14.98
CA LEU A 175 -23.87 10.40 14.05
C LEU A 175 -24.84 9.53 13.22
N PRO A 176 -26.07 10.01 12.97
CA PRO A 176 -27.08 9.26 12.23
C PRO A 176 -26.66 9.10 10.76
N LYS A 177 -26.27 7.89 10.37
CA LYS A 177 -25.75 7.57 9.04
C LYS A 177 -26.78 7.80 7.93
N ASP A 178 -28.05 7.53 8.20
CA ASP A 178 -29.15 7.67 7.24
C ASP A 178 -29.46 9.14 6.93
N GLU A 179 -29.38 10.01 7.95
CA GLU A 179 -29.53 11.46 7.79
C GLU A 179 -28.36 12.03 6.98
N LEU A 180 -27.13 11.60 7.29
CA LEU A 180 -25.94 12.03 6.55
C LEU A 180 -26.01 11.63 5.07
N LEU A 181 -26.47 10.41 4.77
CA LEU A 181 -26.64 9.96 3.39
C LEU A 181 -27.73 10.74 2.64
N SER A 182 -28.86 11.01 3.31
CA SER A 182 -29.99 11.71 2.68
C SER A 182 -29.64 13.16 2.32
N ASN A 183 -28.84 13.82 3.17
CA ASN A 183 -28.52 15.24 3.02
C ASN A 183 -27.24 15.49 2.20
N HIS A 184 -26.28 14.54 2.18
CA HIS A 184 -24.96 14.76 1.57
C HIS A 184 -24.49 13.56 0.74
N HIS A 185 -24.42 13.77 -0.58
CA HIS A 185 -23.98 12.77 -1.57
C HIS A 185 -22.55 13.02 -2.09
N SER A 186 -21.76 13.84 -1.39
CA SER A 186 -20.39 14.14 -1.81
C SER A 186 -19.50 12.88 -1.71
N GLU A 187 -18.51 12.77 -2.60
CA GLU A 187 -17.57 11.64 -2.60
C GLU A 187 -16.88 11.45 -1.25
N GLY A 188 -16.54 12.56 -0.57
CA GLY A 188 -15.97 12.52 0.78
C GLY A 188 -16.94 11.92 1.80
N MET A 189 -18.24 12.25 1.72
CA MET A 189 -19.26 11.70 2.62
C MET A 189 -19.50 10.21 2.37
N LEU A 190 -19.61 9.79 1.10
CA LEU A 190 -19.75 8.37 0.76
C LEU A 190 -18.56 7.55 1.28
N LEU A 191 -17.35 8.11 1.16
CA LEU A 191 -16.14 7.51 1.70
C LEU A 191 -16.18 7.44 3.24
N ALA A 192 -16.60 8.52 3.91
CA ALA A 192 -16.75 8.58 5.35
C ALA A 192 -17.71 7.51 5.88
N LEU A 193 -18.86 7.36 5.23
CA LEU A 193 -19.86 6.35 5.56
C LEU A 193 -19.31 4.93 5.38
N SER A 194 -18.61 4.66 4.27
CA SER A 194 -17.92 3.38 4.05
C SER A 194 -16.95 3.05 5.19
N TYR A 195 -16.07 3.99 5.55
CA TYR A 195 -15.12 3.80 6.65
C TYR A 195 -15.80 3.67 8.01
N SER A 196 -16.93 4.36 8.25
CA SER A 196 -17.69 4.21 9.49
C SER A 196 -18.21 2.77 9.67
N VAL A 197 -18.63 2.12 8.58
CA VAL A 197 -19.06 0.72 8.57
C VAL A 197 -17.86 -0.21 8.76
N GLN A 198 -16.72 0.10 8.14
CA GLN A 198 -15.49 -0.68 8.33
C GLN A 198 -14.98 -0.64 9.79
N LEU A 199 -15.05 0.53 10.43
CA LEU A 199 -14.58 0.73 11.81
C LEU A 199 -15.52 0.07 12.84
N LYS A 200 -16.83 0.16 12.62
CA LYS A 200 -17.84 -0.46 13.49
C LYS A 200 -18.91 -1.12 12.62
N PRO A 201 -18.66 -2.37 12.17
CA PRO A 201 -19.62 -3.07 11.34
C PRO A 201 -20.90 -3.36 12.13
N ASN A 202 -22.03 -3.12 11.49
CA ASN A 202 -23.38 -3.27 12.02
C ASN A 202 -24.25 -4.03 11.03
N GLU A 203 -25.36 -4.61 11.50
CA GLU A 203 -26.27 -5.39 10.65
C GLU A 203 -26.86 -4.54 9.52
N THR A 204 -27.23 -3.29 9.81
CA THR A 204 -27.71 -2.31 8.83
C THR A 204 -26.61 -1.74 7.93
N GLY A 205 -25.35 -2.08 8.20
CA GLY A 205 -24.19 -1.57 7.46
C GLY A 205 -24.17 -2.05 6.02
N LEU A 206 -24.63 -3.27 5.76
CA LEU A 206 -24.71 -3.82 4.39
C LEU A 206 -25.68 -3.02 3.53
N ASP A 207 -26.87 -2.72 4.04
CA ASP A 207 -27.88 -1.94 3.32
C ASP A 207 -27.41 -0.51 3.04
N LEU A 208 -26.71 0.08 4.01
CA LEU A 208 -26.06 1.37 3.84
C LEU A 208 -24.99 1.32 2.74
N LEU A 209 -24.12 0.30 2.75
CA LEU A 209 -23.06 0.11 1.74
C LEU A 209 -23.65 -0.07 0.33
N ILE A 210 -24.76 -0.81 0.19
CA ILE A 210 -25.49 -0.96 -1.08
C ILE A 210 -26.03 0.41 -1.54
N SER A 211 -26.56 1.20 -0.61
CA SER A 211 -27.15 2.51 -0.91
C SER A 211 -26.09 3.51 -1.38
N ILE A 212 -24.95 3.62 -0.68
CA ILE A 212 -23.86 4.52 -1.07
C ILE A 212 -23.17 4.08 -2.36
N ALA A 213 -23.14 2.78 -2.67
CA ALA A 213 -22.54 2.26 -3.90
C ALA A 213 -23.21 2.80 -5.18
N LYS A 214 -24.51 3.13 -5.11
CA LYS A 214 -25.26 3.71 -6.24
C LYS A 214 -24.78 5.11 -6.60
N TYR A 215 -24.29 5.87 -5.62
CA TYR A 215 -23.88 7.26 -5.79
C TYR A 215 -22.37 7.42 -5.97
N ALA A 216 -21.57 6.40 -5.63
CA ALA A 216 -20.12 6.45 -5.76
C ALA A 216 -19.70 6.52 -7.24
N SER A 217 -19.04 7.61 -7.63
CA SER A 217 -18.47 7.80 -8.97
C SER A 217 -16.98 7.43 -9.00
N GLN A 218 -16.23 7.78 -7.96
CA GLN A 218 -14.78 7.57 -7.94
C GLN A 218 -14.38 6.12 -7.69
N LEU A 219 -13.38 5.65 -8.43
CA LEU A 219 -12.87 4.28 -8.34
C LEU A 219 -12.40 3.92 -6.92
N TYR A 220 -11.72 4.86 -6.25
CA TYR A 220 -11.25 4.64 -4.88
C TYR A 220 -12.40 4.46 -3.88
N THR A 221 -13.47 5.26 -4.00
CA THR A 221 -14.66 5.15 -3.14
C THR A 221 -15.32 3.79 -3.34
N LYS A 222 -15.48 3.35 -4.59
CA LYS A 222 -15.99 1.99 -4.91
C LYS A 222 -15.14 0.88 -4.29
N TYR A 223 -13.82 0.99 -4.41
CA TYR A 223 -12.89 0.05 -3.79
C TYR A 223 -13.05 0.03 -2.26
N SER A 224 -13.11 1.20 -1.61
CA SER A 224 -13.33 1.29 -0.16
C SER A 224 -14.64 0.60 0.25
N ILE A 225 -15.73 0.83 -0.49
CA ILE A 225 -17.03 0.19 -0.23
C ILE A 225 -16.90 -1.34 -0.28
N LEU A 226 -16.22 -1.88 -1.29
CA LEU A 226 -15.98 -3.33 -1.41
C LEU A 226 -15.20 -3.91 -0.23
N VAL A 227 -14.18 -3.19 0.25
CA VAL A 227 -13.41 -3.60 1.43
C VAL A 227 -14.30 -3.58 2.68
N SER A 228 -15.17 -2.59 2.82
CA SER A 228 -16.13 -2.49 3.93
C SER A 228 -17.19 -3.60 3.90
N PHE A 229 -17.58 -4.07 2.71
CA PHE A 229 -18.45 -5.26 2.56
C PHE A 229 -17.80 -6.52 3.11
N ASP A 230 -16.52 -6.76 2.78
CA ASP A 230 -15.78 -7.91 3.31
C ASP A 230 -15.66 -7.85 4.83
N ALA A 231 -15.35 -6.67 5.39
CA ALA A 231 -15.30 -6.45 6.83
C ALA A 231 -16.64 -6.75 7.52
N SER A 232 -17.75 -6.29 6.94
CA SER A 232 -19.10 -6.52 7.49
C SER A 232 -19.50 -7.99 7.43
N LYS A 233 -19.20 -8.67 6.31
CA LYS A 233 -19.50 -10.10 6.14
C LYS A 233 -18.73 -10.95 7.15
N LYS A 234 -17.44 -10.68 7.38
CA LYS A 234 -16.63 -11.40 8.38
C LYS A 234 -17.22 -11.32 9.78
N GLN A 235 -17.85 -10.20 10.14
CA GLN A 235 -18.48 -10.04 11.44
C GLN A 235 -19.80 -10.82 11.56
N LEU A 236 -20.60 -10.91 10.49
CA LEU A 236 -21.82 -11.75 10.47
C LEU A 236 -21.51 -13.25 10.59
N TYR A 237 -20.37 -13.71 10.06
CA TYR A 237 -19.98 -15.12 10.09
C TYR A 237 -19.12 -15.51 11.30
N LYS A 238 -18.87 -14.59 12.24
CA LYS A 238 -18.15 -14.94 13.46
C LYS A 238 -19.08 -15.80 14.32
N PRO A 239 -18.76 -17.09 14.57
CA PRO A 239 -19.62 -17.94 15.39
C PRO A 239 -19.78 -17.29 16.75
N LYS A 240 -21.02 -17.14 17.23
CA LYS A 240 -21.28 -16.72 18.61
C LYS A 240 -20.55 -17.71 19.52
N SER A 241 -19.47 -17.27 20.15
CA SER A 241 -18.87 -18.00 21.26
C SER A 241 -19.91 -17.96 22.37
N SER A 242 -20.62 -19.07 22.52
CA SER A 242 -21.57 -19.32 23.59
C SER A 242 -20.85 -19.54 24.91
#